data_AF-A0A3M8BVT3-F1
#
_entry.id   AF-A0A3M8BVT3-F1
#
_cell.length_a   1.000
_cell.length_b   1.000
_cell.length_c   1.000
_cell.angle_alpha   90.00
_cell.angle_beta   90.00
_cell.angle_gamma   90.00
#
_symmetry.space_group_name_H-M   'P 1'
#
loop_
_entity.id
_entity.type
_entity.pdbx_description
1 polymer ?
#
loop_
_entity_poly.entity_id
_entity_poly.type
_entity_poly.pdbx_seq_one_letter_code
_entity_poly.pdbx_strand_id
1 'polypeptide(L)'
;MVHSNLNEIIWQGSLQPTELSLSYTVKILYRRNDKQKLKVWVISPALKVREGESKIPHMYEQDRLCLYYPQAREWTPRKWIHKTIVPWICEWLYYYEIWHVTGEWLGGGIHGEADPESEDKEDV
;
A
#
# COMPACT_ATOMS: atom_id res chain seq x y z
N MET A 1 9.70 -11.46 -12.39
CA MET A 1 10.88 -12.28 -12.02
C MET A 1 10.84 -12.57 -10.54
N VAL A 2 11.22 -13.78 -10.11
CA VAL A 2 11.29 -14.14 -8.69
C VAL A 2 12.72 -14.53 -8.35
N HIS A 3 13.26 -13.97 -7.28
CA HIS A 3 14.52 -14.38 -6.68
C HIS A 3 14.29 -14.82 -5.24
N SER A 4 14.96 -15.88 -4.81
CA SER A 4 14.85 -16.36 -3.44
C SER A 4 16.21 -16.81 -2.90
N ASN A 5 16.46 -16.51 -1.63
CA ASN A 5 17.49 -17.15 -0.80
C ASN A 5 16.82 -17.69 0.49
N LEU A 6 17.56 -18.33 1.39
CA LEU A 6 16.99 -19.04 2.55
C LEU A 6 16.05 -18.20 3.45
N ASN A 7 16.15 -16.86 3.42
CA ASN A 7 15.38 -15.98 4.30
C ASN A 7 14.56 -14.91 3.56
N GLU A 8 14.64 -14.86 2.23
CA GLU A 8 14.12 -13.76 1.44
C GLU A 8 13.49 -14.24 0.14
N ILE A 9 12.35 -13.65 -0.22
CA ILE A 9 11.70 -13.79 -1.52
C ILE A 9 11.48 -12.40 -2.08
N ILE A 10 11.95 -12.16 -3.30
CA ILE A 10 11.68 -10.96 -4.06
C ILE A 10 10.83 -11.36 -5.27
N TRP A 11 9.68 -10.72 -5.41
CA TRP A 11 8.87 -10.78 -6.62
C TRP A 11 8.82 -9.40 -7.26
N GLN A 12 8.99 -9.36 -8.58
CA GLN A 12 8.73 -8.16 -9.38
C GLN A 12 7.80 -8.51 -10.54
N GLY A 13 6.75 -7.71 -10.71
CA GLY A 13 5.77 -7.88 -11.78
C GLY A 13 4.98 -6.60 -12.05
N SER A 14 4.18 -6.65 -13.11
CA SER A 14 3.34 -5.53 -13.53
C SER A 14 1.92 -5.71 -12.98
N LEU A 15 1.33 -4.63 -12.47
CA LEU A 15 -0.05 -4.57 -11.98
C LEU A 15 -0.74 -3.38 -12.64
N GLN A 16 -1.99 -3.57 -13.04
CA GLN A 16 -2.85 -2.53 -13.57
C GLN A 16 -4.17 -2.60 -12.79
N PRO A 17 -4.43 -1.65 -11.85
CA PRO A 17 -5.58 -1.74 -10.95
C PRO A 17 -6.93 -1.87 -11.66
N THR A 18 -7.12 -1.09 -12.72
CA THR A 18 -8.31 -1.08 -13.58
C THR A 18 -7.89 -1.00 -15.04
N GLU A 19 -8.82 -1.21 -15.98
CA GLU A 19 -8.53 -1.10 -17.42
C GLU A 19 -8.08 0.32 -17.84
N LEU A 20 -8.44 1.35 -17.07
CA LEU A 20 -8.08 2.75 -17.32
C LEU A 20 -6.82 3.19 -16.56
N SER A 21 -6.39 2.40 -15.58
CA SER A 21 -5.21 2.71 -14.77
C SER A 21 -3.92 2.55 -15.56
N LEU A 22 -2.87 3.24 -15.11
CA LEU A 22 -1.53 2.97 -15.58
C LEU A 22 -1.09 1.57 -15.17
N SER A 23 -0.16 1.01 -15.94
CA SER A 23 0.51 -0.24 -15.59
C SER A 23 1.75 0.06 -14.74
N TYR A 24 1.78 -0.49 -13.54
CA TYR A 24 2.85 -0.30 -12.56
C TYR A 24 3.70 -1.56 -12.40
N THR A 25 5.00 -1.43 -12.63
CA THR A 25 5.97 -2.42 -12.15
C THR A 25 6.16 -2.24 -10.66
N VAL A 26 5.86 -3.28 -9.89
CA VAL A 26 6.02 -3.28 -8.43
C VAL A 26 7.01 -4.34 -8.00
N LYS A 27 7.69 -4.09 -6.88
CA LYS A 27 8.58 -5.03 -6.21
C LYS A 27 8.01 -5.37 -4.84
N ILE A 28 7.79 -6.65 -4.58
CA ILE A 28 7.39 -7.19 -3.28
C ILE A 28 8.57 -7.94 -2.69
N LEU A 29 8.99 -7.53 -1.50
CA LEU A 29 9.99 -8.21 -0.69
C LEU A 29 9.31 -8.87 0.50
N TYR A 30 9.51 -10.18 0.65
CA TYR A 30 9.20 -10.92 1.85
C TYR A 30 10.49 -11.35 2.56
N ARG A 31 10.63 -11.02 3.84
CA ARG A 31 11.78 -11.41 4.67
C ARG A 31 11.32 -11.97 6.02
N ARG A 32 11.67 -13.22 6.32
CA ARG A 32 11.16 -13.94 7.52
C ARG A 32 11.54 -13.27 8.85
N ASN A 33 12.74 -12.73 8.94
CA ASN A 33 13.33 -12.24 10.19
C ASN A 33 13.21 -10.72 10.36
N ASP A 34 12.39 -10.05 9.54
CA ASP A 34 12.15 -8.61 9.65
C ASP A 34 10.92 -8.34 10.55
N LYS A 35 10.90 -7.20 11.26
CA LYS A 35 9.72 -6.74 12.00
C LYS A 35 8.56 -6.46 11.04
N GLN A 36 8.87 -5.82 9.92
CA GLN A 36 7.94 -5.63 8.81
C GLN A 36 8.30 -6.61 7.70
N LYS A 37 7.73 -7.82 7.79
CA LYS A 37 8.08 -8.96 6.93
C LYS A 37 7.80 -8.74 5.45
N LEU A 38 6.89 -7.83 5.11
CA LEU A 38 6.56 -7.46 3.74
C LEU A 38 6.84 -5.99 3.49
N LYS A 39 7.57 -5.71 2.41
CA LYS A 39 7.84 -4.35 1.92
C LYS A 39 7.51 -4.28 0.43
N VAL A 40 6.90 -3.19 0.01
CA VAL A 40 6.46 -3.01 -1.37
C VAL A 40 6.91 -1.66 -1.90
N TRP A 41 7.46 -1.67 -3.11
CA TRP A 41 7.86 -0.49 -3.86
C TRP A 41 7.19 -0.47 -5.22
N VAL A 42 6.91 0.73 -5.71
CA VAL A 42 6.58 0.97 -7.12
C VAL A 42 7.87 1.36 -7.84
N ILE A 43 8.26 0.56 -8.83
CA ILE A 43 9.51 0.72 -9.57
C ILE A 43 9.30 1.59 -10.81
N SER A 44 8.17 1.44 -11.49
CA SER A 44 7.84 2.21 -12.68
C SER A 44 6.34 2.24 -12.92
N PRO A 45 5.75 3.37 -13.36
CA PRO A 45 6.36 4.69 -13.32
C PRO A 45 6.67 5.10 -11.87
N ALA A 46 7.67 5.98 -11.69
CA ALA A 46 7.96 6.54 -10.37
C ALA A 46 6.74 7.32 -9.86
N LEU A 47 6.36 7.07 -8.60
CA LEU A 47 5.29 7.82 -7.94
C LEU A 47 5.72 9.27 -7.76
N LYS A 48 4.76 10.19 -7.84
CA LYS A 48 4.99 11.63 -7.75
C LYS A 48 4.11 12.21 -6.66
N VAL A 49 4.61 13.23 -5.99
CA VAL A 49 3.77 14.05 -5.12
C VAL A 49 2.85 14.89 -6.00
N ARG A 50 1.57 15.01 -5.64
CA ARG A 50 0.63 15.93 -6.30
C ARG A 50 1.13 17.37 -6.15
N GLU A 51 0.88 18.19 -7.16
CA GLU A 51 1.17 19.62 -7.07
C GLU A 51 0.40 20.26 -5.89
N GLY A 52 1.11 21.05 -5.09
CA GLY A 52 0.57 21.66 -3.87
C GLY A 52 0.67 20.78 -2.62
N GLU A 53 1.03 19.51 -2.76
CA GLU A 53 1.18 18.59 -1.63
C GLU A 53 2.65 18.41 -1.23
N SER A 54 2.89 18.06 0.04
CA SER A 54 4.24 17.84 0.56
C SER A 54 4.66 16.36 0.56
N LYS A 55 3.70 15.44 0.51
CA LYS A 55 3.92 14.00 0.59
C LYS A 55 2.79 13.23 -0.09
N ILE A 56 3.07 12.01 -0.52
CA ILE A 56 2.06 11.05 -0.94
C ILE A 56 1.46 10.40 0.32
N PRO A 57 0.12 10.32 0.45
CA PRO A 57 -0.52 9.63 1.56
C PRO A 57 -0.13 8.14 1.65
N HIS A 58 -0.16 7.57 2.86
CA HIS A 58 0.04 6.14 3.08
C HIS A 58 1.31 5.55 2.45
N MET A 59 2.44 6.23 2.66
CA MET A 59 3.77 5.70 2.37
C MET A 59 4.67 5.73 3.61
N TYR A 60 5.41 4.65 3.83
CA TYR A 60 6.52 4.65 4.79
C TYR A 60 7.72 5.38 4.18
N GLU A 61 8.18 6.41 4.88
CA GLU A 61 9.39 7.17 4.52
C GLU A 61 9.38 7.73 3.08
N GLN A 62 8.18 7.86 2.48
CA GLN A 62 8.00 8.25 1.07
C GLN A 62 8.73 7.36 0.05
N ASP A 63 9.02 6.11 0.42
CA ASP A 63 9.68 5.12 -0.43
C ASP A 63 8.80 3.86 -0.63
N ARG A 64 8.10 3.42 0.42
CA ARG A 64 7.39 2.14 0.46
C ARG A 64 5.90 2.32 0.69
N LEU A 65 5.08 1.48 0.06
CA LEU A 65 3.63 1.52 0.28
C LEU A 65 3.27 1.09 1.72
N CYS A 66 2.36 1.84 2.35
CA CYS A 66 1.74 1.47 3.61
C CYS A 66 0.45 0.69 3.33
N LEU A 67 0.56 -0.64 3.25
CA LEU A 67 -0.57 -1.51 2.87
C LEU A 67 -1.31 -2.15 4.05
N TYR A 68 -0.70 -2.17 5.23
CA TYR A 68 -1.29 -2.74 6.44
C TYR A 68 -0.60 -2.19 7.67
N TYR A 69 -1.31 -2.14 8.79
CA TYR A 69 -0.71 -1.79 10.08
C TYR A 69 -0.26 -3.06 10.81
N PRO A 70 1.07 -3.30 10.98
CA PRO A 70 1.55 -4.57 11.55
C PRO A 70 0.97 -4.90 12.93
N GLN A 71 0.68 -3.89 13.75
CA GLN A 71 0.15 -4.02 15.10
C GLN A 71 -1.33 -4.42 15.10
N ALA A 72 -2.11 -4.02 14.08
CA ALA A 72 -3.50 -4.46 13.89
C ALA A 72 -3.61 -5.92 13.42
N ARG A 73 -2.50 -6.59 13.09
CA ARG A 73 -2.43 -8.00 12.64
C ARG A 73 -3.31 -8.32 11.42
N GLU A 74 -3.64 -7.31 10.62
CA GLU A 74 -4.43 -7.44 9.39
C GLU A 74 -3.79 -8.41 8.40
N TRP A 75 -2.47 -8.48 8.41
CA TRP A 75 -1.70 -9.47 7.66
C TRP A 75 -0.79 -10.29 8.56
N THR A 76 -0.71 -11.60 8.27
CA THR A 76 0.26 -12.52 8.88
C THR A 76 0.90 -13.38 7.79
N PRO A 77 2.08 -13.98 8.02
CA PRO A 77 2.72 -14.88 7.06
C PRO A 77 1.89 -16.11 6.65
N ARG A 78 0.77 -16.39 7.33
CA ARG A 78 -0.16 -17.46 6.96
C ARG A 78 -1.14 -17.05 5.85
N LYS A 79 -1.24 -15.75 5.54
CA LYS A 79 -2.10 -15.24 4.46
C LYS A 79 -1.35 -15.21 3.14
N TRP A 80 -2.03 -15.60 2.07
CA TRP A 80 -1.46 -15.64 0.73
C TRP A 80 -1.26 -14.23 0.15
N ILE A 81 -0.03 -13.90 -0.27
CA ILE A 81 0.31 -12.60 -0.88
C ILE A 81 -0.62 -12.27 -2.06
N HIS A 82 -0.92 -13.23 -2.93
CA HIS A 82 -1.78 -13.01 -4.09
C HIS A 82 -3.27 -12.78 -3.75
N LYS A 83 -3.73 -13.19 -2.55
CA LYS A 83 -5.11 -12.97 -2.08
C LYS A 83 -5.24 -11.76 -1.16
N THR A 84 -4.13 -11.15 -0.75
CA THR A 84 -4.15 -10.01 0.18
C THR A 84 -3.32 -8.84 -0.34
N ILE A 85 -2.01 -9.02 -0.43
CA ILE A 85 -1.06 -7.94 -0.73
C ILE A 85 -1.23 -7.46 -2.17
N VAL A 86 -1.36 -8.36 -3.14
CA VAL A 86 -1.56 -7.95 -4.54
C VAL A 86 -2.85 -7.14 -4.70
N PRO A 87 -4.02 -7.60 -4.22
CA PRO A 87 -5.23 -6.78 -4.19
C PRO A 87 -5.05 -5.41 -3.49
N TRP A 88 -4.40 -5.37 -2.32
CA TRP A 88 -4.15 -4.10 -1.61
C TRP A 88 -3.21 -3.16 -2.35
N ILE A 89 -2.22 -3.67 -3.09
CA ILE A 89 -1.40 -2.84 -3.98
C ILE A 89 -2.27 -2.22 -5.06
N CYS A 90 -3.13 -3.01 -5.70
CA CYS A 90 -4.03 -2.49 -6.73
C CYS A 90 -4.98 -1.42 -6.17
N GLU A 91 -5.57 -1.66 -5.01
CA GLU A 91 -6.45 -0.70 -4.33
C GLU A 91 -5.72 0.59 -3.97
N TRP A 92 -4.51 0.49 -3.40
CA TRP A 92 -3.69 1.66 -3.09
C TRP A 92 -3.35 2.47 -4.35
N LEU A 93 -2.95 1.79 -5.44
CA LEU A 93 -2.62 2.44 -6.72
C LEU A 93 -3.85 3.11 -7.35
N TYR A 94 -5.03 2.49 -7.25
CA TYR A 94 -6.28 3.09 -7.70
C TYR A 94 -6.57 4.40 -6.94
N TYR A 95 -6.49 4.39 -5.61
CA TYR A 95 -6.72 5.61 -4.83
C TYR A 95 -5.62 6.66 -5.00
N TYR A 96 -4.39 6.25 -5.29
CA TYR A 96 -3.32 7.16 -5.68
C TYR A 96 -3.66 7.91 -6.98
N GLU A 97 -4.18 7.21 -8.00
CA GLU A 97 -4.62 7.85 -9.25
C GLU A 97 -5.77 8.83 -9.00
N ILE A 98 -6.77 8.44 -8.19
CA ILE A 98 -7.90 9.31 -7.84
C ILE A 98 -7.46 10.52 -7.01
N TRP A 99 -6.54 10.35 -6.07
CA TRP A 99 -5.97 11.44 -5.29
C TRP A 99 -5.23 12.44 -6.17
N HIS A 100 -4.53 11.98 -7.21
CA HIS A 100 -3.92 12.87 -8.23
C HIS A 100 -4.92 13.64 -9.08
N VAL A 101 -6.18 13.22 -9.15
CA VAL A 101 -7.25 13.96 -9.84
C VAL A 101 -7.94 14.90 -8.86
N THR A 102 -8.43 14.38 -7.76
CA THR A 102 -9.36 15.07 -6.83
C THR A 102 -8.66 15.92 -5.76
N GLY A 103 -7.46 15.50 -5.33
CA GLY A 103 -6.77 16.07 -4.17
C GLY A 103 -7.18 15.42 -2.85
N GLU A 104 -8.20 14.57 -2.86
CA GLU A 104 -8.71 13.87 -1.68
C GLU A 104 -8.22 12.42 -1.68
N TRP A 105 -7.72 11.95 -0.53
CA TRP A 105 -7.36 10.55 -0.37
C TRP A 105 -8.58 9.74 0.06
N LEU A 106 -9.11 8.92 -0.86
CA LEU A 106 -10.31 8.11 -0.64
C LEU A 106 -10.01 6.65 -0.25
N GLY A 107 -8.73 6.32 -0.07
CA GLY A 107 -8.35 4.98 0.38
C GLY A 107 -8.52 4.80 1.89
N GLY A 108 -8.81 3.58 2.32
CA GLY A 108 -8.86 3.24 3.74
C GLY A 108 -7.49 3.21 4.42
N GLY A 109 -7.49 2.79 5.69
CA GLY A 109 -6.28 2.64 6.51
C GLY A 109 -6.17 3.71 7.60
N ILE A 110 -5.41 3.39 8.65
CA ILE A 110 -5.24 4.29 9.80
C ILE A 110 -4.25 5.39 9.41
N HIS A 111 -4.72 6.62 9.35
CA HIS A 111 -3.88 7.80 9.28
C HIS A 111 -3.27 8.02 10.67
N GLY A 112 -1.96 8.20 10.78
CA GLY A 112 -1.24 8.29 12.07
C GLY A 112 -1.55 9.52 12.93
N GLU A 113 -2.65 10.22 12.67
CA GLU A 113 -3.18 11.34 13.44
C GLU A 113 -4.65 11.05 13.71
N ALA A 114 -5.06 11.15 14.97
CA ALA A 114 -6.37 10.74 15.48
C ALA A 114 -7.52 11.20 14.57
N ASP A 115 -8.33 10.24 14.10
CA ASP A 115 -9.70 10.51 13.65
C ASP A 115 -10.43 11.27 14.76
N PRO A 116 -10.78 12.56 14.59
CA PRO A 116 -11.65 13.25 15.51
C PRO A 116 -13.04 13.25 14.89
N GLU A 117 -13.70 12.09 14.80
CA GLU A 117 -15.14 11.97 14.60
C GLU A 117 -15.56 10.50 14.48
N SER A 118 -15.64 9.83 15.63
CA SER A 118 -16.77 8.94 15.86
C SER A 118 -17.69 9.66 16.83
N GLU A 119 -18.55 10.53 16.32
CA GLU A 119 -19.67 11.07 17.11
C GLU A 119 -20.48 9.89 17.64
N ASP A 120 -20.56 9.83 18.97
CA ASP A 120 -21.46 8.95 19.71
C ASP A 120 -22.88 9.10 19.17
N LYS A 121 -23.41 8.04 18.54
CA LYS A 121 -24.86 7.93 18.39
C LYS A 121 -25.41 7.53 19.75
N GLU A 122 -25.94 8.51 20.48
CA GLU A 122 -26.79 8.26 21.63
C GLU A 122 -27.98 7.39 21.18
N ASP A 123 -28.07 6.19 21.75
CA ASP A 123 -29.23 5.33 21.64
C ASP A 123 -30.42 6.01 22.35
N VAL A 124 -31.50 6.22 21.60
CA VAL A 124 -32.83 6.64 22.10
C VAL A 124 -33.58 5.44 22.67
#